data_AF-A0A538EKK4-F1
#
_entry.id   AF-A0A538EKK4-F1
#
_cell.length_a   1.000
_cell.length_b   1.000
_cell.length_c   1.000
_cell.angle_alpha   90.00
_cell.angle_beta   90.00
_cell.angle_gamma   90.00
#
_symmetry.space_group_name_H-M   'P 1'
#
loop_
_entity.id
_entity.type
_entity.pdbx_description
1 polymer ?
#
loop_
_entity_poly.entity_id
_entity_poly.type
_entity_poly.pdbx_seq_one_letter_code
_entity_poly.pdbx_strand_id
1 'polypeptide(L)'
;MVHLPSTRHLLRAKDLIDARYRDPLDVPTLARAAHLSAAHFSREFRRIFGETPHQYLLTRRLERAAAMLRNTDHSVAEICFEVGLTSVGSFTTSFRRVYGTTPTEYRASHPPSRAARVPTCVLQAYARPVSSSFREDRRAAQG
;
A
#
# COMPACT_ATOMS: atom_id res chain seq x y z
N MET A 1 -14.67 8.60 -29.31
CA MET A 1 -13.27 8.25 -29.02
C MET A 1 -12.99 8.63 -27.57
N VAL A 2 -12.92 7.66 -26.64
CA VAL A 2 -12.70 7.95 -25.22
C VAL A 2 -11.23 8.32 -25.05
N HIS A 3 -10.92 9.57 -24.74
CA HIS A 3 -9.58 10.00 -24.36
C HIS A 3 -9.26 9.35 -23.02
N LEU A 4 -8.59 8.18 -23.07
CA LEU A 4 -8.00 7.58 -21.87
C LEU A 4 -7.09 8.66 -21.27
N PRO A 5 -7.32 9.14 -20.04
CA PRO A 5 -6.33 9.98 -19.38
C PRO A 5 -5.01 9.22 -19.47
N SER A 6 -3.93 9.91 -19.85
CA SER A 6 -2.62 9.27 -19.95
C SER A 6 -2.40 8.48 -18.67
N THR A 7 -2.28 7.15 -18.75
CA THR A 7 -2.28 6.23 -17.59
C THR A 7 -1.36 6.72 -16.46
N ARG A 8 -0.27 7.41 -16.82
CA ARG A 8 0.65 8.14 -15.95
C ARG A 8 -0.02 9.08 -14.93
N HIS A 9 -1.08 9.80 -15.28
CA HIS A 9 -1.76 10.74 -14.39
C HIS A 9 -2.56 10.02 -13.30
N LEU A 10 -3.23 8.93 -13.66
CA LEU A 10 -3.94 8.09 -12.68
C LEU A 10 -2.96 7.37 -11.76
N LEU A 11 -1.83 6.89 -12.30
CA LEU A 11 -0.74 6.33 -11.50
C LEU A 11 -0.19 7.36 -10.50
N ARG A 12 0.01 8.62 -10.90
CA ARG A 12 0.44 9.68 -9.98
C ARG A 12 -0.50 9.86 -8.78
N ALA A 13 -1.80 9.80 -9.01
CA ALA A 13 -2.78 9.87 -7.92
C ALA A 13 -2.74 8.61 -7.03
N LYS A 14 -2.55 7.43 -7.62
CA LYS A 14 -2.38 6.18 -6.87
C LYS A 14 -1.11 6.20 -6.01
N ASP A 15 0.01 6.65 -6.57
CA ASP A 15 1.29 6.79 -5.88
C ASP A 15 1.17 7.78 -4.72
N LEU A 16 0.40 8.87 -4.91
CA LEU A 16 0.08 9.81 -3.84
C LEU A 16 -0.69 9.13 -2.70
N ILE A 17 -1.69 8.30 -3.00
CA ILE A 17 -2.39 7.51 -1.98
C ILE A 17 -1.41 6.58 -1.25
N ASP A 18 -0.58 5.86 -2.00
CA ASP A 18 0.37 4.91 -1.42
C ASP A 18 1.41 5.55 -0.51
N ALA A 19 1.91 6.73 -0.89
CA ALA A 19 2.90 7.47 -0.11
C ALA A 19 2.28 8.21 1.09
N ARG A 20 1.04 8.70 0.95
CA ARG A 20 0.39 9.61 1.90
C ARG A 20 -0.91 9.07 2.48
N TYR A 21 -1.06 7.76 2.59
CA TYR A 21 -2.30 7.10 3.02
C TYR A 21 -2.82 7.57 4.39
N ARG A 22 -1.94 8.06 5.28
CA ARG A 22 -2.30 8.54 6.63
C ARG A 22 -3.00 9.90 6.59
N ASP A 23 -2.77 10.68 5.56
CA ASP A 23 -3.26 12.05 5.46
C ASP A 23 -4.75 12.08 5.11
N PRO A 24 -5.47 13.17 5.42
CA PRO A 24 -6.86 13.36 5.03
C PRO A 24 -6.98 13.61 3.51
N LEU A 25 -6.77 12.56 2.71
CA LEU A 25 -6.89 12.59 1.27
C LEU A 25 -8.35 12.50 0.85
N ASP A 26 -8.79 13.45 0.02
CA ASP A 26 -10.10 13.47 -0.60
C ASP A 26 -10.02 13.32 -2.13
N VAL A 27 -11.15 12.99 -2.74
CA VAL A 27 -11.23 12.80 -4.20
C VAL A 27 -10.80 14.06 -4.98
N PRO A 28 -11.19 15.29 -4.58
CA PRO A 28 -10.68 16.51 -5.22
C PRO A 28 -9.15 16.63 -5.21
N THR A 29 -8.49 16.33 -4.09
CA THR A 29 -7.02 16.38 -3.98
C THR A 29 -6.35 15.39 -4.91
N LEU A 30 -6.85 14.17 -4.97
CA LEU A 30 -6.34 13.13 -5.87
C LEU A 30 -6.57 13.47 -7.34
N ALA A 31 -7.73 14.04 -7.66
CA ALA A 31 -8.07 14.48 -9.01
C ALA A 31 -7.16 15.61 -9.49
N ARG A 32 -6.81 16.57 -8.62
CA ARG A 32 -5.81 17.61 -8.91
C ARG A 32 -4.44 17.02 -9.23
N ALA A 33 -4.01 15.99 -8.48
CA ALA A 33 -2.75 15.29 -8.76
C ALA A 33 -2.75 14.56 -10.12
N ALA A 34 -3.92 14.14 -10.59
CA ALA A 34 -4.12 13.54 -11.92
C ALA A 34 -4.44 14.57 -13.03
N HIS A 35 -4.52 15.87 -12.73
CA HIS A 35 -4.96 16.90 -13.68
C HIS A 35 -6.35 16.63 -14.28
N LEU A 36 -7.28 16.11 -13.48
CA LEU A 36 -8.65 15.77 -13.88
C LEU A 36 -9.67 16.46 -12.98
N SER A 37 -10.90 16.62 -13.48
CA SER A 37 -12.05 16.92 -12.62
C SER A 37 -12.36 15.72 -11.71
N ALA A 38 -12.92 15.97 -10.52
CA ALA A 38 -13.20 14.91 -9.53
C ALA A 38 -14.11 13.79 -10.08
N ALA A 39 -15.14 14.16 -10.84
CA ALA A 39 -16.06 13.21 -11.45
C ALA A 39 -15.38 12.37 -12.54
N HIS A 40 -14.56 12.98 -13.40
CA HIS A 40 -13.82 12.25 -14.43
C HIS A 40 -12.78 11.33 -13.80
N PHE A 41 -12.01 11.84 -12.84
CA PHE A 41 -11.04 11.07 -12.08
C PHE A 41 -11.66 9.83 -11.45
N SER A 42 -12.78 9.96 -10.73
CA SER A 42 -13.40 8.83 -10.03
C SER A 42 -13.84 7.72 -10.98
N ARG A 43 -14.41 8.08 -12.14
CA ARG A 43 -14.80 7.11 -13.17
C ARG A 43 -13.59 6.42 -13.77
N GLU A 44 -12.58 7.17 -14.18
CA GLU A 44 -11.41 6.62 -14.86
C GLU A 44 -10.53 5.81 -13.91
N PHE A 45 -10.37 6.25 -12.66
CA PHE A 45 -9.68 5.50 -11.63
C PHE A 45 -10.36 4.14 -11.41
N ARG A 46 -11.68 4.11 -11.26
CA ARG A 46 -12.43 2.84 -11.13
C ARG A 46 -12.32 1.97 -12.38
N ARG A 47 -12.40 2.58 -13.57
CA ARG A 47 -12.29 1.85 -14.84
C ARG A 47 -10.92 1.18 -15.00
N ILE A 48 -9.85 1.82 -14.53
CA ILE A 48 -8.47 1.33 -14.65
C ILE A 48 -8.06 0.40 -13.50
N PHE A 49 -8.41 0.72 -12.25
CA PHE A 49 -7.96 -0.01 -11.06
C PHE A 49 -9.03 -0.93 -10.44
N GLY A 50 -10.25 -0.96 -10.99
CA GLY A 50 -11.33 -1.85 -10.55
C GLY A 50 -12.12 -1.35 -9.34
N GLU A 51 -11.61 -0.38 -8.58
CA GLU A 51 -12.26 0.18 -7.41
C GLU A 51 -12.23 1.72 -7.38
N THR A 52 -13.11 2.32 -6.58
CA THR A 52 -13.13 3.79 -6.45
C THR A 52 -11.91 4.30 -5.68
N PRO A 53 -11.47 5.57 -5.87
CA PRO A 53 -10.34 6.13 -5.12
C PRO A 53 -10.50 6.04 -3.60
N HIS A 54 -11.72 6.24 -3.08
CA HIS A 54 -12.01 6.14 -1.66
C HIS A 54 -11.88 4.71 -1.14
N GLN A 55 -12.37 3.72 -1.91
CA GLN A 55 -12.19 2.31 -1.56
C GLN A 55 -10.72 1.91 -1.58
N TYR A 56 -9.97 2.34 -2.61
CA TYR A 56 -8.54 2.10 -2.70
C TYR A 56 -7.80 2.63 -1.46
N LEU A 57 -8.04 3.90 -1.09
CA LEU A 57 -7.45 4.49 0.11
C LEU A 57 -7.80 3.71 1.38
N LEU A 58 -9.07 3.31 1.55
CA LEU A 58 -9.50 2.50 2.69
C LEU A 58 -8.78 1.15 2.72
N THR A 59 -8.71 0.43 1.60
CA THR A 59 -7.99 -0.85 1.46
C THR A 59 -6.53 -0.69 1.88
N ARG A 60 -5.85 0.35 1.38
CA ARG A 60 -4.45 0.65 1.75
C ARG A 60 -4.27 0.94 3.24
N ARG A 61 -5.19 1.67 3.86
CA ARG A 61 -5.16 1.91 5.31
C ARG A 61 -5.35 0.61 6.10
N LEU A 62 -6.28 -0.25 5.67
CA LEU A 62 -6.54 -1.54 6.32
C LEU A 62 -5.36 -2.52 6.16
N GLU A 63 -4.69 -2.55 5.02
CA GLU A 63 -3.43 -3.28 4.80
C GLU A 63 -2.33 -2.83 5.77
N ARG A 64 -2.18 -1.52 5.95
CA ARG A 64 -1.22 -0.96 6.92
C ARG A 64 -1.61 -1.28 8.36
N ALA A 65 -2.89 -1.22 8.69
CA ALA A 65 -3.40 -1.62 10.00
C ALA A 65 -3.12 -3.09 10.29
N ALA A 66 -3.35 -3.99 9.31
CA ALA A 66 -3.04 -5.40 9.44
C ALA A 66 -1.54 -5.64 9.68
N ALA A 67 -0.68 -4.89 8.99
CA ALA A 67 0.77 -4.94 9.23
C ALA A 67 1.13 -4.49 10.65
N MET A 68 0.52 -3.41 11.17
CA MET A 68 0.78 -2.94 12.53
C MET A 68 0.26 -3.93 13.58
N LEU A 69 -0.92 -4.51 13.38
CA LEU A 69 -1.49 -5.52 14.29
C LEU A 69 -0.56 -6.72 14.52
N ARG A 70 0.22 -7.11 13.49
CA ARG A 70 1.18 -8.22 13.54
C ARG A 70 2.54 -7.85 14.12
N ASN A 71 2.93 -6.57 14.03
CA ASN A 71 4.33 -6.16 14.24
C ASN A 71 4.51 -5.16 15.40
N THR A 72 3.44 -4.67 16.01
CA THR A 72 3.50 -3.72 17.12
C THR A 72 2.50 -4.07 18.22
N ASP A 73 2.75 -3.53 19.42
CA ASP A 73 1.87 -3.66 20.58
C ASP A 73 0.84 -2.52 20.70
N HIS A 74 0.74 -1.65 19.69
CA HIS A 74 -0.24 -0.55 19.68
C HIS A 74 -1.66 -1.10 19.83
N SER A 75 -2.51 -0.47 20.64
CA SER A 75 -3.92 -0.82 20.75
C SER A 75 -4.64 -0.69 19.41
N VAL A 76 -5.77 -1.40 19.26
CA VAL A 76 -6.64 -1.34 18.08
C VAL A 76 -7.08 0.11 17.79
N ALA A 77 -7.31 0.90 18.84
CA ALA A 77 -7.68 2.31 18.72
C ALA A 77 -6.52 3.17 18.21
N GLU A 78 -5.31 3.02 18.77
CA GLU A 78 -4.12 3.73 18.29
C GLU A 78 -3.84 3.43 16.82
N ILE A 79 -3.90 2.15 16.42
CA ILE A 79 -3.70 1.73 15.02
C ILE A 79 -4.73 2.39 14.11
N CYS A 80 -6.01 2.43 14.50
CA CYS A 80 -7.07 3.09 13.73
C CYS A 80 -6.70 4.54 13.39
N PHE A 81 -6.28 5.32 14.39
CA PHE A 81 -5.92 6.73 14.19
C PHE A 81 -4.59 6.89 13.44
N GLU A 82 -3.60 6.02 13.70
CA GLU A 82 -2.29 6.09 13.05
C GLU A 82 -2.34 5.79 11.54
N VAL A 83 -3.28 4.94 11.10
CA VAL A 83 -3.53 4.73 9.66
C VAL A 83 -4.40 5.80 9.03
N GLY A 84 -4.86 6.81 9.78
CA GLY A 84 -5.65 7.94 9.28
C GLY A 84 -7.16 7.70 9.25
N LEU A 85 -7.69 6.72 10.00
CA LEU A 85 -9.12 6.53 10.20
C LEU A 85 -9.59 7.22 11.49
N THR A 86 -10.82 7.72 11.49
CA THR A 86 -11.33 8.58 12.58
C THR A 86 -12.31 7.88 13.51
N SER A 87 -12.70 6.64 13.23
CA SER A 87 -13.71 5.90 13.99
C SER A 87 -13.33 4.43 14.13
N VAL A 88 -13.10 4.01 15.37
CA VAL A 88 -12.76 2.62 15.72
C VAL A 88 -13.87 1.65 15.32
N GLY A 89 -15.14 2.04 15.45
CA GLY A 89 -16.28 1.21 15.04
C GLY A 89 -16.35 0.99 13.53
N SER A 90 -16.16 2.07 12.75
CA SER A 90 -16.13 2.00 11.28
C SER A 90 -14.90 1.23 10.79
N PHE A 91 -13.75 1.43 11.45
CA PHE A 91 -12.53 0.66 11.22
C PHE A 91 -12.76 -0.83 11.45
N THR A 92 -13.30 -1.22 12.60
CA THR A 92 -13.54 -2.62 12.96
C THR A 92 -14.47 -3.31 11.96
N THR A 93 -15.56 -2.63 11.57
CA THR A 93 -16.50 -3.14 10.56
C THR A 93 -15.84 -3.32 9.20
N SER A 94 -15.08 -2.31 8.75
CA SER A 94 -14.39 -2.35 7.45
C SER A 94 -13.28 -3.40 7.44
N PHE A 95 -12.53 -3.52 8.54
CA PHE A 95 -11.48 -4.52 8.70
C PHE A 95 -12.06 -5.93 8.64
N ARG A 96 -13.14 -6.21 9.38
CA ARG A 96 -13.84 -7.50 9.33
C ARG A 96 -14.37 -7.82 7.95
N ARG A 97 -14.89 -6.82 7.22
CA ARG A 97 -15.36 -7.01 5.85
C ARG A 97 -14.24 -7.43 4.90
N VAL A 98 -13.03 -6.90 5.07
CA VAL A 98 -11.88 -7.19 4.19
C VAL A 98 -11.14 -8.45 4.60
N TYR A 99 -10.95 -8.69 5.91
CA TYR A 99 -10.12 -9.79 6.43
C TYR A 99 -10.92 -10.97 7.00
N GLY A 100 -12.25 -10.88 7.07
CA GLY A 100 -13.13 -11.92 7.59
C GLY A 100 -13.20 -12.01 9.13
N THR A 101 -12.33 -11.30 9.85
CA THR A 101 -12.20 -11.35 11.32
C THR A 101 -11.96 -9.95 11.89
N THR A 102 -12.23 -9.74 13.18
CA THR A 102 -12.01 -8.44 13.83
C THR A 102 -10.50 -8.14 14.00
N PRO A 103 -10.09 -6.87 14.17
CA PRO A 103 -8.69 -6.52 14.43
C PRO A 103 -8.07 -7.26 15.63
N THR A 104 -8.83 -7.45 16.70
CA THR A 104 -8.38 -8.14 17.91
C THR A 104 -8.15 -9.63 17.67
N GLU A 105 -9.09 -10.31 17.03
CA GLU A 105 -8.95 -11.72 16.63
C GLU A 105 -7.83 -11.90 15.58
N TYR A 106 -7.68 -10.95 14.65
CA TYR A 106 -6.60 -10.92 13.68
C TYR A 106 -5.23 -10.86 14.37
N ARG A 107 -5.07 -10.02 15.40
CA ARG A 107 -3.84 -10.00 16.22
C ARG A 107 -3.63 -11.31 16.97
N ALA A 108 -4.67 -11.86 17.58
CA ALA A 108 -4.55 -13.10 18.34
C ALA A 108 -4.12 -14.30 17.47
N SER A 109 -4.57 -14.35 16.21
CA SER A 109 -4.19 -15.38 15.23
C SER A 109 -2.80 -15.17 14.62
N HIS A 110 -2.25 -13.96 14.74
CA HIS A 110 -0.91 -13.59 14.29
C HIS A 110 -0.14 -13.01 15.48
N PRO A 111 0.12 -13.81 16.53
CA PRO A 111 0.94 -13.33 17.64
C PRO A 111 2.23 -12.78 17.05
N PRO A 112 2.73 -11.63 17.57
CA PRO A 112 3.95 -11.03 17.06
C PRO A 112 4.95 -12.15 16.97
N SER A 113 5.47 -12.40 15.76
CA SER A 113 6.44 -13.46 15.60
C SER A 113 7.52 -13.09 16.61
N ARG A 114 7.66 -13.85 17.70
CA ARG A 114 8.91 -13.94 18.44
C ARG A 114 9.85 -14.38 17.34
N ALA A 115 10.51 -13.40 16.72
CA ALA A 115 10.94 -13.48 15.33
C ALA A 115 11.35 -14.90 15.00
N ALA A 116 10.80 -15.50 13.94
CA ALA A 116 11.50 -16.62 13.34
C ALA A 116 12.95 -16.14 13.25
N ARG A 117 13.84 -16.69 14.10
CA ARG A 117 15.22 -16.23 14.22
C ARG A 117 15.83 -16.70 12.92
N VAL A 118 15.66 -15.91 11.87
CA VAL A 118 16.24 -16.20 10.57
C VAL A 118 17.73 -16.25 10.84
N PRO A 119 18.38 -17.42 10.72
CA PRO A 119 19.80 -17.51 11.00
C PRO A 119 20.52 -16.49 10.13
N THR A 120 21.55 -15.84 10.67
CA THR A 120 22.27 -14.76 9.98
C THR A 120 22.75 -15.19 8.60
N CYS A 121 23.10 -16.47 8.41
CA CYS A 121 23.48 -17.03 7.12
C CYS A 121 22.38 -16.92 6.04
N VAL A 122 21.11 -17.06 6.41
CA VAL A 122 19.97 -16.94 5.49
C VAL A 122 19.74 -15.47 5.12
N LEU A 123 19.79 -14.56 6.10
CA LEU A 123 19.71 -13.12 5.81
C LEU A 123 20.85 -12.67 4.91
N GLN A 124 22.08 -13.14 5.14
CA GLN A 124 23.24 -12.81 4.31
C GLN A 124 23.10 -13.37 2.88
N ALA A 125 22.54 -14.56 2.70
CA ALA A 125 22.31 -15.14 1.38
C ALA A 125 21.26 -14.36 0.58
N TYR A 126 20.16 -13.96 1.21
CA TYR A 126 19.03 -13.29 0.55
C TYR A 126 19.21 -11.77 0.41
N ALA A 127 19.89 -11.12 1.36
CA ALA A 127 20.17 -9.69 1.32
C ALA A 127 21.48 -9.36 0.57
N ARG A 128 22.18 -10.37 0.03
CA ARG A 128 23.40 -10.16 -0.77
C ARG A 128 23.06 -9.27 -1.97
N PRO A 129 23.65 -8.08 -2.09
CA PRO A 129 23.42 -7.23 -3.25
C PRO A 129 23.95 -7.97 -4.50
N VAL A 130 23.06 -8.30 -5.43
CA VAL A 130 23.47 -8.71 -6.78
C VAL A 130 23.97 -7.46 -7.49
N SER A 131 25.28 -7.26 -7.51
CA SER A 131 25.91 -6.15 -8.21
C SER A 131 25.58 -6.25 -9.70
N SER A 132 24.65 -5.42 -10.16
CA SER A 132 24.39 -5.19 -11.59
C SER A 132 25.33 -4.11 -12.13
N SER A 133 26.65 -4.35 -12.07
CA SER A 133 27.63 -3.69 -12.95
C SER A 133 29.08 -4.12 -12.65
N PHE A 134 29.48 -5.25 -13.22
CA PHE A 134 30.85 -5.36 -13.73
C PHE A 134 30.73 -5.88 -15.16
N ARG A 135 30.47 -4.94 -16.08
CA ARG A 135 30.52 -5.16 -17.51
C ARG A 135 32.00 -5.19 -17.88
N GLU A 136 32.62 -6.36 -17.82
CA GLU A 136 33.89 -6.58 -18.50
C GLU A 136 33.55 -6.91 -19.95
N ASP A 137 33.61 -5.88 -20.81
CA ASP A 137 33.34 -6.00 -22.23
C ASP A 137 34.31 -7.01 -22.87
N ARG A 138 33.74 -8.12 -23.33
CA ARG A 138 34.30 -8.94 -24.40
C ARG A 138 34.51 -8.08 -25.65
N ARG A 139 35.65 -7.40 -25.83
CA ARG A 139 36.19 -6.97 -27.14
C ARG A 139 37.70 -6.74 -27.09
N ALA A 140 38.48 -7.79 -27.38
CA ALA A 140 39.72 -7.71 -28.15
C ALA A 140 40.19 -9.13 -28.50
N ALA A 141 39.40 -9.84 -29.31
CA ALA A 141 39.92 -10.86 -30.20
C ALA A 141 39.54 -10.42 -31.61
N GLN A 142 40.56 -10.29 -32.47
CA GLN A 142 40.57 -10.23 -33.95
C GLN A 142 41.30 -8.99 -34.48
N GLY A 143 42.41 -9.25 -35.17
CA GLY A 143 43.14 -8.31 -36.01
C GLY A 143 44.64 -8.46 -35.86
#